data_AF-U2EA42-F1
#
_entry.id   AF-U2EA42-F1
#
_cell.length_a   1.000
_cell.length_b   1.000
_cell.length_c   1.000
_cell.angle_alpha   90.00
_cell.angle_beta   90.00
_cell.angle_gamma   90.00
#
_symmetry.space_group_name_H-M   'P 1'
#
loop_
_entity.id
_entity.type
_entity.pdbx_description
1 polymer ?
#
loop_
_entity_poly.entity_id
_entity_poly.type
_entity_poly.pdbx_seq_one_letter_code
_entity_poly.pdbx_strand_id
1 'polypeptide(L)'
;MNFKEYTENMKRTAGNLELTNENLCWSAMGISGEAGEVTDYLKKVVFHCHELNKEKLAEELGDVLWYLASTAEIIGYSLEEIAEMNIEKLKKRYPEGWDVERSINRDR
;
A
#
# COMPACT_ATOMS: atom_id res chain seq x y z
N MET A 1 11.78 -13.41 -0.14
CA MET A 1 11.85 -12.35 -1.17
C MET A 1 12.03 -11.02 -0.45
N ASN A 2 13.02 -10.21 -0.84
CA ASN A 2 13.16 -8.83 -0.35
C ASN A 2 12.49 -7.83 -1.32
N PHE A 3 12.44 -6.54 -0.97
CA PHE A 3 11.78 -5.53 -1.82
C PHE A 3 12.44 -5.39 -3.19
N LYS A 4 13.75 -5.52 -3.30
CA LYS A 4 14.44 -5.48 -4.58
C LYS A 4 14.02 -6.65 -5.48
N GLU A 5 14.09 -7.88 -4.97
CA GLU A 5 13.67 -9.08 -5.69
C GLU A 5 12.18 -9.02 -6.06
N TYR A 6 11.34 -8.47 -5.18
CA TYR A 6 9.92 -8.27 -5.45
C TYR A 6 9.69 -7.30 -6.61
N THR A 7 10.30 -6.11 -6.54
CA THR A 7 10.20 -5.09 -7.58
C THR A 7 10.72 -5.60 -8.93
N GLU A 8 11.81 -6.36 -8.96
CA GLU A 8 12.33 -7.00 -10.18
C GLU A 8 11.31 -7.97 -10.80
N ASN A 9 10.60 -8.76 -9.99
CA ASN A 9 9.54 -9.63 -10.48
C ASN A 9 8.28 -8.87 -10.92
N MET A 10 7.89 -7.82 -10.19
CA MET A 10 6.77 -6.95 -10.54
C MET A 10 6.97 -6.27 -11.90
N LYS A 11 8.18 -5.77 -12.17
CA LYS A 11 8.53 -5.11 -13.46
C LYS A 11 8.30 -5.99 -14.68
N ARG A 12 8.34 -7.32 -14.53
CA ARG A 12 8.01 -8.26 -15.61
C ARG A 12 6.55 -8.18 -16.05
N THR A 13 5.68 -7.64 -15.20
CA THR A 13 4.23 -7.54 -15.40
C THR A 13 3.72 -6.11 -15.56
N ALA A 14 4.49 -5.10 -15.12
CA ALA A 14 4.00 -3.73 -14.97
C ALA A 14 4.05 -2.86 -16.25
N GLY A 15 4.57 -3.38 -17.36
CA GLY A 15 4.60 -2.63 -18.62
C GLY A 15 5.48 -1.37 -18.57
N ASN A 16 4.98 -0.25 -19.09
CA ASN A 16 5.69 1.03 -19.09
C ASN A 16 5.50 1.76 -17.74
N LEU A 17 6.60 2.10 -17.09
CA LEU A 17 6.63 2.82 -15.80
C LEU A 17 7.27 4.22 -15.91
N GLU A 18 7.27 4.82 -17.10
CA GLU A 18 7.71 6.21 -17.28
C GLU A 18 6.88 7.20 -16.44
N LEU A 19 7.52 8.27 -15.99
CA LEU A 19 6.86 9.36 -15.27
C LEU A 19 5.98 10.18 -16.23
N THR A 20 4.71 9.80 -16.32
CA THR A 20 3.67 10.49 -17.10
C THR A 20 2.41 10.70 -16.26
N ASN A 21 1.59 11.67 -16.63
CA ASN A 21 0.31 11.90 -15.93
C ASN A 21 -0.62 10.70 -16.08
N GLU A 22 -0.59 10.03 -17.23
CA GLU A 22 -1.35 8.83 -17.53
C GLU A 22 -0.96 7.67 -16.61
N ASN A 23 0.34 7.40 -16.43
CA ASN A 23 0.82 6.34 -15.54
C ASN A 23 0.55 6.67 -14.07
N LEU A 24 0.69 7.93 -13.67
CA LEU A 24 0.32 8.36 -12.31
C LEU A 24 -1.18 8.17 -12.07
N CYS A 25 -2.03 8.56 -13.01
CA CYS A 25 -3.47 8.38 -12.91
C CYS A 25 -3.85 6.89 -12.85
N TRP A 26 -3.28 6.07 -13.75
CA TRP A 26 -3.47 4.63 -13.77
C TRP A 26 -3.07 3.99 -12.43
N SER A 27 -1.89 4.35 -11.90
CA SER A 27 -1.41 3.82 -10.62
C SER A 27 -2.30 4.21 -9.44
N ALA A 28 -2.76 5.47 -9.38
CA ALA A 28 -3.65 5.96 -8.33
C ALA A 28 -5.02 5.27 -8.38
N MET A 29 -5.58 5.07 -9.58
CA MET A 29 -6.81 4.31 -9.76
C MET A 29 -6.64 2.84 -9.35
N GLY A 30 -5.52 2.23 -9.70
CA GLY A 30 -5.16 0.88 -9.29
C GLY A 30 -5.12 0.72 -7.77
N ILE A 31 -4.37 1.58 -7.06
CA ILE A 31 -4.33 1.59 -5.59
C ILE A 31 -5.75 1.68 -5.01
N SER A 32 -6.57 2.59 -5.54
CA SER A 32 -7.94 2.77 -5.04
C SER A 32 -8.83 1.56 -5.35
N GLY A 33 -8.65 0.90 -6.49
CA GLY A 33 -9.37 -0.30 -6.89
C GLY A 33 -9.09 -1.44 -5.92
N GLU A 34 -7.81 -1.79 -5.75
CA GLU A 34 -7.40 -2.92 -4.90
C GLU A 34 -7.68 -2.65 -3.41
N ALA A 35 -7.51 -1.41 -2.94
CA ALA A 35 -7.94 -1.04 -1.58
C ALA A 35 -9.46 -1.16 -1.41
N GLY A 36 -10.23 -0.95 -2.48
CA GLY A 36 -11.66 -1.20 -2.54
C GLY A 36 -12.00 -2.69 -2.41
N GLU A 37 -11.22 -3.57 -3.04
CA GLU A 37 -11.41 -5.03 -2.93
C GLU A 37 -11.11 -5.53 -1.51
N VAL A 38 -10.02 -5.05 -0.88
CA VAL A 38 -9.75 -5.28 0.56
C VAL A 38 -10.94 -4.87 1.41
N THR A 39 -11.51 -3.69 1.13
CA THR A 39 -12.66 -3.15 1.87
C THR A 39 -13.92 -3.99 1.66
N ASP A 40 -14.24 -4.36 0.42
CA ASP A 40 -15.41 -5.17 0.10
C ASP A 40 -15.33 -6.57 0.72
N TYR A 41 -14.13 -7.16 0.71
CA TYR A 41 -13.87 -8.45 1.35
C TYR A 41 -14.12 -8.38 2.86
N LEU A 42 -13.51 -7.43 3.57
CA LEU A 42 -13.71 -7.26 5.01
C LEU A 42 -15.16 -6.90 5.36
N LYS A 43 -15.84 -6.12 4.51
CA LYS A 43 -17.28 -5.83 4.66
C LYS A 43 -18.10 -7.11 4.63
N LYS A 44 -17.83 -8.04 3.71
CA LYS A 44 -18.52 -9.35 3.64
C LYS A 44 -18.26 -10.19 4.90
N VAL A 45 -17.01 -10.21 5.39
CA VAL A 45 -16.66 -10.91 6.64
C VAL A 45 -17.45 -10.34 7.82
N VAL A 46 -17.45 -9.03 8.00
CA VAL A 46 -18.03 -8.37 9.18
C VAL A 46 -19.56 -8.29 9.11
N PHE A 47 -20.12 -7.87 7.98
CA PHE A 47 -21.55 -7.53 7.88
C PHE A 47 -22.40 -8.60 7.20
N HIS A 48 -21.79 -9.50 6.41
CA HIS A 48 -22.51 -10.59 5.75
C HIS A 48 -22.20 -11.97 6.38
N CYS A 49 -21.50 -11.99 7.53
CA CYS A 49 -21.20 -13.20 8.32
C CYS A 49 -20.39 -14.26 7.56
N HIS A 50 -19.54 -13.86 6.61
CA HIS A 50 -18.58 -14.77 5.99
C HIS A 50 -17.43 -15.08 6.95
N GLU A 51 -16.88 -16.29 6.88
CA GLU A 51 -15.65 -16.61 7.62
C GLU A 51 -14.43 -15.88 7.02
N LEU A 52 -13.51 -15.46 7.90
CA LEU A 52 -12.26 -14.84 7.48
C LEU A 52 -11.32 -15.88 6.86
N ASN A 53 -11.13 -15.78 5.56
CA ASN A 53 -10.05 -16.40 4.81
C ASN A 53 -8.85 -15.44 4.74
N LYS A 54 -7.82 -15.74 5.53
CA LYS A 54 -6.59 -14.93 5.59
C LYS A 54 -5.78 -14.96 4.31
N GLU A 55 -5.81 -16.07 3.57
CA GLU A 55 -5.09 -16.19 2.29
C GLU A 55 -5.71 -15.26 1.26
N LYS A 56 -7.05 -15.24 1.16
CA LYS A 56 -7.75 -14.30 0.27
C LYS A 56 -7.44 -12.84 0.62
N LEU A 57 -7.48 -12.47 1.90
CA LEU A 57 -7.11 -11.11 2.32
C LEU A 57 -5.64 -10.79 1.97
N ALA A 58 -4.74 -11.76 2.08
CA ALA A 58 -3.34 -11.58 1.72
C ALA A 58 -3.12 -11.40 0.22
N GLU A 59 -3.94 -12.04 -0.63
CA GLU A 59 -3.96 -11.80 -2.08
C GLU A 59 -4.33 -10.34 -2.38
N GLU A 60 -5.45 -9.85 -1.84
CA GLU A 60 -5.90 -8.47 -2.06
C GLU A 60 -4.87 -7.43 -1.58
N LEU A 61 -4.23 -7.69 -0.43
CA LEU A 61 -3.14 -6.85 0.06
C LEU A 61 -1.91 -6.91 -0.85
N GLY A 62 -1.67 -8.04 -1.51
CA GLY A 62 -0.63 -8.23 -2.51
C GLY A 62 -0.87 -7.39 -3.77
N ASP A 63 -2.12 -7.27 -4.21
CA ASP A 63 -2.49 -6.44 -5.35
C ASP A 63 -2.32 -4.94 -5.03
N VAL A 64 -2.67 -4.52 -3.81
CA VAL A 64 -2.33 -3.18 -3.31
C VAL A 64 -0.81 -2.96 -3.31
N LEU A 65 -0.04 -3.93 -2.81
CA LEU A 65 1.43 -3.85 -2.78
C LEU A 65 2.02 -3.72 -4.19
N TRP A 66 1.44 -4.41 -5.17
CA TRP A 66 1.88 -4.35 -6.56
C TRP A 66 1.76 -2.94 -7.12
N TYR A 67 0.62 -2.27 -6.92
CA TYR A 67 0.46 -0.88 -7.36
C TYR A 67 1.31 0.10 -6.56
N LEU A 68 1.53 -0.12 -5.26
CA LEU A 68 2.46 0.70 -4.48
C LEU A 68 3.88 0.61 -5.04
N ALA A 69 4.36 -0.59 -5.37
CA ALA A 69 5.67 -0.79 -5.96
C ALA A 69 5.79 -0.19 -7.36
N SER A 70 4.79 -0.39 -8.23
CA SER A 70 4.75 0.24 -9.56
C SER A 70 4.76 1.77 -9.47
N THR A 71 3.99 2.33 -8.53
CA THR A 71 3.97 3.78 -8.30
C THR A 71 5.32 4.28 -7.84
N ALA A 72 5.96 3.58 -6.90
CA ALA A 72 7.29 3.92 -6.40
C ALA A 72 8.29 4.06 -7.55
N GLU A 73 8.32 3.08 -8.45
CA GLU A 73 9.18 3.09 -9.63
C GLU A 73 8.86 4.26 -10.57
N ILE A 74 7.58 4.55 -10.83
CA ILE A 74 7.15 5.70 -11.66
C ILE A 74 7.69 7.02 -11.09
N ILE A 75 7.66 7.18 -9.76
CA ILE A 75 8.12 8.41 -9.09
C ILE A 75 9.62 8.41 -8.76
N GLY A 76 10.35 7.37 -9.14
CA GLY A 76 11.80 7.27 -8.97
C GLY A 76 12.26 6.94 -7.54
N TYR A 77 11.42 6.29 -6.74
CA TYR A 77 11.77 5.78 -5.42
C TYR A 77 11.70 4.25 -5.39
N SER A 78 12.57 3.63 -4.61
CA SER A 78 12.41 2.23 -4.24
C SER A 78 11.33 2.07 -3.17
N LEU A 79 10.74 0.87 -3.11
CA LEU A 79 9.78 0.52 -2.07
C LEU A 79 10.42 0.55 -0.67
N GLU A 80 11.72 0.28 -0.58
CA GLU A 80 12.52 0.38 0.65
C GLU A 80 12.60 1.83 1.13
N GLU A 81 12.95 2.78 0.27
CA GLU A 81 12.98 4.21 0.60
C GLU A 81 11.61 4.71 1.07
N ILE A 82 10.52 4.31 0.42
CA ILE A 82 9.16 4.67 0.86
C ILE A 82 8.86 4.13 2.26
N ALA A 83 9.25 2.87 2.54
CA ALA A 83 9.08 2.28 3.86
C ALA A 83 9.89 3.00 4.94
N GLU A 84 11.15 3.33 4.66
CA GLU A 84 12.01 4.11 5.57
C GLU A 84 11.43 5.51 5.84
N MET A 85 11.02 6.23 4.81
CA MET A 85 10.36 7.53 4.94
C MET A 85 9.08 7.44 5.78
N ASN A 86 8.31 6.35 5.63
CA ASN A 86 7.13 6.11 6.44
C ASN A 86 7.49 5.90 7.92
N ILE A 87 8.46 5.04 8.21
CA ILE A 87 8.92 4.75 9.57
C ILE A 87 9.48 6.00 10.25
N GLU A 88 10.32 6.77 9.58
CA GLU A 88 10.89 7.99 10.16
C GLU A 88 9.82 9.04 10.45
N LYS A 89 8.82 9.18 9.57
CA LYS A 89 7.63 10.01 9.83
C LYS A 89 6.84 9.50 11.03
N LEU A 90 6.63 8.18 11.16
CA LEU A 90 5.86 7.58 12.25
C LEU A 90 6.60 7.65 13.58
N LYS A 91 7.93 7.46 13.64
CA LYS A 91 8.73 7.65 14.86
C LYS A 91 8.63 9.08 15.39
N LYS A 92 8.68 10.07 14.49
CA LYS A 92 8.47 11.47 14.86
C LYS A 92 7.06 11.72 15.38
N ARG A 93 6.06 11.04 14.81
CA ARG A 93 4.64 11.19 15.21
C ARG A 93 4.29 10.44 16.50
N TYR A 94 4.94 9.31 16.76
CA TYR A 94 4.65 8.38 17.83
C TYR A 94 5.95 7.95 18.53
N PRO A 95 6.67 8.89 19.18
CA PRO A 95 7.99 8.60 19.77
C PRO A 95 7.94 7.55 20.88
N GLU A 96 6.79 7.40 21.53
CA GLU A 96 6.54 6.39 22.57
C GLU A 96 5.50 5.35 22.12
N GLY A 97 5.28 5.23 20.81
CA GLY A 97 4.24 4.38 20.25
C GLY A 97 2.88 5.07 20.10
N TRP A 98 1.88 4.29 19.72
CA TRP A 98 0.52 4.79 19.50
C TRP A 98 -0.16 5.12 20.82
N ASP A 99 -0.75 6.31 20.89
CA ASP A 99 -1.53 6.79 22.03
C ASP A 99 -2.76 7.55 21.54
N VAL A 100 -3.92 7.23 22.10
CA VAL A 100 -5.22 7.77 21.64
C VAL A 100 -5.35 9.26 21.93
N GLU A 101 -4.85 9.72 23.08
CA GLU A 101 -4.94 11.13 23.48
C GLU A 101 -4.03 12.00 22.60
N ARG A 102 -2.81 11.54 22.30
CA ARG A 102 -1.90 12.20 21.35
C ARG A 102 -2.45 12.19 19.92
N SER A 103 -3.22 11.16 19.54
CA SER A 103 -3.86 11.09 18.22
C SER A 103 -4.97 12.14 18.05
N ILE A 104 -5.79 12.33 19.09
CA ILE A 104 -6.88 13.32 19.11
C ILE A 104 -6.33 14.76 19.15
N ASN A 105 -5.32 15.02 19.99
CA ASN A 105 -4.79 16.36 20.24
C ASN A 105 -3.65 16.77 19.30
N ARG A 106 -3.71 16.37 18.02
CA ARG A 106 -2.62 16.58 17.06
C ARG A 106 -2.46 18.05 16.65
N ASP A 107 -1.22 18.54 16.63
CA ASP A 107 -0.86 19.73 15.85
C ASP A 107 -0.77 19.34 14.36
N ARG A 108 -1.41 20.14 13.48
CA ARG A 108 -1.47 19.88 12.02
C ARG A 108 -0.27 20.44 11.29
#